data_AF-A0A7L0U266-F1
#
_entry.id   AF-A0A7L0U266-F1
#
_cell.length_a   1.000
_cell.length_b   1.000
_cell.length_c   1.000
_cell.angle_alpha   90.00
_cell.angle_beta   90.00
_cell.angle_gamma   90.00
#
_symmetry.space_group_name_H-M   'P 1'
#
loop_
_entity.id
_entity.type
_entity.pdbx_description
1 polymer ?
#
loop_
_entity_poly.entity_id
_entity_poly.type
_entity_poly.pdbx_seq_one_letter_code
_entity_poly.pdbx_strand_id
1 'polypeptide(L)'
;MAFHSVFLVFLAGLAFFSEAAPPDSADFKHPLSIKILDSVRGSPAPNVPVKLYKEAADGSWELFNSKQTNGNGELHELTTKEQFVTGIYKIELDTASYWNRLGLNPFHRHADVVFSANDAGYRHYSINVLLSPFSYSTTAVVSEPVE
;
A
#
# COMPACT_ATOMS: atom_id res chain seq x y z
N MET A 1 17.08 -64.68 -6.07
CA MET A 1 17.96 -63.82 -6.89
C MET A 1 17.04 -62.87 -7.66
N ALA A 2 16.52 -61.77 -7.09
CA ALA A 2 17.15 -60.50 -6.68
C ALA A 2 17.52 -59.58 -7.86
N PHE A 3 17.13 -58.29 -7.72
CA PHE A 3 17.44 -57.08 -8.54
C PHE A 3 16.57 -56.85 -9.80
N HIS A 4 15.97 -55.69 -10.14
CA HIS A 4 15.88 -54.30 -9.64
C HIS A 4 14.65 -53.63 -10.33
N SER A 5 13.66 -53.07 -9.63
CA SER A 5 13.53 -51.67 -9.19
C SER A 5 13.90 -50.61 -10.25
N VAL A 6 12.91 -49.90 -10.83
CA VAL A 6 12.82 -48.42 -10.91
C VAL A 6 11.36 -48.05 -11.24
N PHE A 7 10.61 -47.56 -10.24
CA PHE A 7 9.32 -46.91 -10.44
C PHE A 7 9.61 -45.40 -10.60
N LEU A 8 9.52 -44.90 -11.83
CA LEU A 8 9.71 -43.48 -12.14
C LEU A 8 8.45 -42.70 -11.69
N VAL A 9 8.48 -42.16 -10.48
CA VAL A 9 7.50 -41.20 -10.00
C VAL A 9 7.82 -39.84 -10.64
N PHE A 10 7.04 -39.45 -11.65
CA PHE A 10 7.06 -38.07 -12.16
C PHE A 10 6.45 -37.14 -11.10
N LEU A 11 7.32 -36.47 -10.35
CA LEU A 11 6.93 -35.37 -9.47
C LEU A 11 6.58 -34.17 -10.37
N ALA A 12 5.29 -33.88 -10.53
CA ALA A 12 4.83 -32.67 -11.20
C ALA A 12 5.21 -31.46 -10.33
N GLY A 13 6.34 -30.84 -10.64
CA GLY A 13 6.73 -29.55 -10.10
C GLY A 13 5.79 -28.48 -10.66
N LEU A 14 4.73 -28.15 -9.92
CA LEU A 14 4.01 -26.91 -10.10
C LEU A 14 4.96 -25.78 -9.68
N ALA A 15 5.73 -25.30 -10.64
CA ALA A 15 6.44 -24.04 -10.52
C ALA A 15 5.38 -22.94 -10.41
N PHE A 16 5.07 -22.52 -9.19
CA PHE A 16 4.46 -21.22 -8.95
C PHE A 16 5.51 -20.18 -9.33
N PHE A 17 5.58 -19.84 -10.61
CA PHE A 17 6.19 -18.59 -11.02
C PHE A 17 5.31 -17.48 -10.45
N SER A 18 5.72 -16.95 -9.31
CA SER A 18 5.26 -15.63 -8.86
C SER A 18 5.85 -14.62 -9.82
N GLU A 19 5.21 -14.47 -10.98
CA GLU A 19 5.51 -13.38 -11.89
C GLU A 19 5.11 -12.09 -11.17
N ALA A 20 6.12 -11.36 -10.69
CA ALA A 20 5.92 -9.98 -10.26
C ALA A 20 5.50 -9.22 -11.52
N ALA A 21 4.20 -9.03 -11.69
CA ALA A 21 3.67 -8.24 -12.78
C ALA A 21 4.42 -6.89 -12.80
N PRO A 22 4.85 -6.41 -13.98
CA PRO A 22 5.38 -5.05 -14.07
C PRO A 22 4.35 -4.08 -13.46
N PRO A 23 4.79 -2.99 -12.81
CA PRO A 23 3.87 -2.02 -12.24
C PRO A 23 2.84 -1.63 -13.31
N ASP A 24 1.56 -1.84 -13.02
CA ASP A 24 0.49 -1.61 -13.97
C ASP A 24 0.62 -0.17 -14.49
N SER A 25 0.51 0.02 -15.81
CA SER A 25 0.56 1.36 -16.43
C SER A 25 -0.53 2.32 -15.91
N ALA A 26 -1.47 1.81 -15.11
CA ALA A 26 -2.45 2.59 -14.36
C ALA A 26 -1.84 3.41 -13.21
N ASP A 27 -0.71 2.98 -12.61
CA ASP A 27 -0.07 3.68 -11.48
C ASP A 27 0.41 5.08 -11.88
N PHE A 28 0.80 5.30 -13.14
CA PHE A 28 1.24 6.63 -13.62
C PHE A 28 0.11 7.62 -13.87
N LYS A 29 -1.16 7.19 -13.78
CA LYS A 29 -2.28 8.11 -13.98
C LYS A 29 -2.52 8.99 -12.76
N HIS A 30 -2.03 8.57 -11.60
CA HIS A 30 -2.25 9.24 -10.33
C HIS A 30 -0.92 9.63 -9.67
N PRO A 31 -0.80 10.83 -9.09
CA PRO A 31 0.41 11.27 -8.40
C PRO A 31 0.74 10.45 -7.15
N LEU A 32 -0.29 9.89 -6.50
CA LEU A 32 -0.18 9.16 -5.25
C LEU A 32 -1.13 7.95 -5.27
N SER A 33 -0.56 6.75 -5.21
CA SER A 33 -1.28 5.50 -5.02
C SER A 33 -0.95 4.88 -3.65
N ILE A 34 -1.92 4.16 -3.08
CA ILE A 34 -1.77 3.43 -1.82
C ILE A 34 -2.23 1.99 -2.03
N LYS A 35 -1.48 1.03 -1.51
CA LYS A 35 -1.84 -0.39 -1.47
C LYS A 35 -1.68 -0.93 -0.07
N ILE A 36 -2.72 -1.60 0.43
CA ILE A 36 -2.77 -2.13 1.79
C ILE A 36 -3.06 -3.62 1.75
N LEU A 37 -2.19 -4.40 2.40
CA LEU A 37 -2.31 -5.84 2.56
C LEU A 37 -2.53 -6.21 4.02
N ASP A 38 -3.30 -7.26 4.23
CA ASP A 38 -3.57 -7.89 5.52
C ASP A 38 -2.75 -9.18 5.64
N SER A 39 -1.76 -9.19 6.55
CA SER A 39 -0.89 -10.36 6.72
C SER A 39 -1.53 -11.49 7.55
N VAL A 40 -2.63 -11.23 8.26
CA VAL A 40 -3.36 -12.26 9.02
C VAL A 40 -4.19 -13.11 8.07
N ARG A 41 -4.87 -12.46 7.12
CA ARG A 41 -5.76 -13.12 6.14
C ARG A 41 -5.06 -13.46 4.82
N GLY A 42 -3.83 -12.98 4.61
CA GLY A 42 -3.07 -13.19 3.37
C GLY A 42 -3.77 -12.59 2.15
N SER A 43 -4.43 -11.45 2.31
CA SER A 43 -5.25 -10.83 1.26
C SER A 43 -5.18 -9.30 1.33
N PRO A 44 -5.67 -8.56 0.31
CA PRO A 44 -5.79 -7.12 0.41
C PRO A 44 -6.71 -6.67 1.56
N ALA A 45 -6.50 -5.44 2.02
CA ALA A 45 -7.28 -4.81 3.08
C ALA A 45 -8.29 -3.80 2.48
N PRO A 46 -9.53 -4.22 2.17
CA PRO A 46 -10.54 -3.33 1.61
C PRO A 46 -11.22 -2.47 2.67
N ASN A 47 -11.79 -1.36 2.23
CA ASN A 47 -12.56 -0.43 3.06
C ASN A 47 -11.78 0.04 4.30
N VAL A 48 -10.47 0.26 4.15
CA VAL A 48 -9.64 0.94 5.14
C VAL A 48 -9.83 2.44 4.95
N PRO A 49 -10.35 3.19 5.92
CA PRO A 49 -10.41 4.64 5.82
C PRO A 49 -9.01 5.25 5.79
N VAL A 50 -8.81 6.17 4.84
CA VAL A 50 -7.54 6.85 4.63
C VAL A 50 -7.80 8.34 4.49
N LYS A 51 -7.06 9.13 5.26
CA LYS A 51 -7.04 10.60 5.14
C LYS A 51 -5.67 11.04 4.66
N LEU A 52 -5.67 11.98 3.72
CA LEU A 52 -4.49 12.70 3.27
C LEU A 52 -4.54 14.09 3.89
N TYR A 53 -3.45 14.50 4.52
CA TYR A 53 -3.22 15.83 5.07
C TYR A 53 -2.04 16.48 4.37
N LYS A 54 -2.05 17.81 4.31
CA LYS A 54 -0.89 18.63 3.96
C LYS A 54 -0.52 19.49 5.15
N GLU A 55 0.78 19.63 5.41
CA GLU A 55 1.27 20.54 6.46
C GLU A 55 1.13 22.00 5.99
N ALA A 56 0.50 22.83 6.82
CA ALA A 56 0.39 24.26 6.63
C ALA A 56 1.66 24.99 7.10
N ALA A 57 1.77 26.27 6.76
CA ALA A 57 2.94 27.09 7.10
C ALA A 57 3.18 27.24 8.62
N ASP A 58 2.14 27.06 9.44
CA ASP A 58 2.21 27.09 10.90
C ASP A 58 2.50 25.72 11.54
N GLY A 59 2.75 24.68 10.72
CA GLY A 59 2.99 23.30 11.16
C GLY A 59 1.72 22.53 11.51
N SER A 60 0.53 23.10 11.31
CA SER A 60 -0.73 22.37 11.49
C SER A 60 -1.04 21.45 10.30
N TRP A 61 -1.78 20.37 10.56
CA TRP A 61 -2.23 19.45 9.52
C TRP A 61 -3.59 19.88 8.95
N GLU A 62 -3.62 20.28 7.68
CA GLU A 62 -4.84 20.56 6.95
C GLU A 62 -5.34 19.31 6.22
N LEU A 63 -6.61 18.95 6.44
CA LEU A 63 -7.21 17.82 5.75
C LEU A 63 -7.32 18.12 4.25
N PHE A 64 -6.62 17.34 3.44
CA PHE A 64 -6.57 17.48 2.01
C PHE A 64 -7.64 16.64 1.31
N ASN A 65 -7.78 15.37 1.70
CA ASN A 65 -8.79 14.46 1.17
C ASN A 65 -9.05 13.29 2.13
N SER A 66 -10.17 12.59 1.98
CA SER A 66 -10.52 11.41 2.76
C SER A 66 -11.30 10.40 1.91
N LYS A 67 -10.78 9.18 1.79
CA LYS A 67 -11.39 8.08 1.01
C LYS A 67 -11.20 6.74 1.73
N GLN A 68 -11.56 5.63 1.08
CA GLN A 68 -11.29 4.29 1.58
C GLN A 68 -10.71 3.41 0.47
N THR A 69 -9.93 2.39 0.84
CA THR A 69 -9.42 1.41 -0.12
C THR A 69 -10.53 0.61 -0.79
N ASN A 70 -10.35 0.28 -2.06
CA ASN A 70 -11.26 -0.55 -2.84
C ASN A 70 -11.13 -2.05 -2.48
N GLY A 71 -11.85 -2.91 -3.21
CA GLY A 71 -11.83 -4.37 -2.99
C GLY A 71 -10.44 -5.02 -3.10
N ASN A 72 -9.53 -4.40 -3.84
CA ASN A 72 -8.15 -4.87 -4.04
C ASN A 72 -7.18 -4.24 -3.02
N GLY A 73 -7.68 -3.56 -1.98
CA GLY A 73 -6.86 -2.88 -0.98
C GLY A 73 -6.12 -1.66 -1.53
N GLU A 74 -6.55 -1.13 -2.66
CA GLU A 74 -5.88 -0.02 -3.35
C GLU A 74 -6.67 1.28 -3.27
N LEU A 75 -5.97 2.40 -3.41
CA LEU A 75 -6.54 3.75 -3.45
C LEU A 75 -5.66 4.67 -4.31
N HIS A 76 -6.23 5.18 -5.41
CA HIS A 76 -5.48 5.92 -6.44
C HIS A 76 -5.90 7.40 -6.55
N GLU A 77 -7.07 7.79 -6.04
CA GLU A 77 -7.69 9.09 -6.32
C GLU A 77 -7.74 10.02 -5.09
N LEU A 78 -6.63 10.11 -4.35
CA LEU A 78 -6.54 11.02 -3.19
C LEU A 78 -6.18 12.47 -3.57
N THR A 79 -5.55 12.68 -4.72
CA THR A 79 -5.12 13.99 -5.21
C THR A 79 -4.89 13.94 -6.72
N THR A 80 -4.81 15.11 -7.37
CA THR A 80 -4.44 15.26 -8.78
C THR A 80 -3.04 15.84 -8.92
N LYS A 81 -2.46 15.77 -10.13
CA LYS A 81 -1.14 16.33 -10.41
C LYS A 81 -1.04 17.82 -10.05
N GLU A 82 -2.10 18.57 -10.33
CA GLU A 82 -2.18 20.03 -10.10
C GLU A 82 -2.28 20.37 -8.60
N GLN A 83 -2.91 19.48 -7.84
CA GLN A 83 -3.14 19.61 -6.41
C GLN A 83 -1.96 19.13 -5.57
N PHE A 84 -1.21 18.15 -6.08
CA PHE A 84 -0.09 17.51 -5.41
C PHE A 84 1.23 18.26 -5.66
N VAL A 85 1.31 19.44 -5.07
CA VAL A 85 2.46 20.35 -5.17
C VAL A 85 3.57 19.99 -4.17
N THR A 86 4.68 20.72 -4.20
CA THR A 86 5.74 20.60 -3.19
C THR A 86 5.19 20.87 -1.79
N GLY A 87 5.57 20.01 -0.83
CA GLY A 87 5.18 20.15 0.57
C GLY A 87 5.36 18.88 1.39
N ILE A 88 4.98 18.96 2.65
CA ILE A 88 4.97 17.80 3.57
C ILE A 88 3.54 17.28 3.66
N TYR A 89 3.39 15.97 3.48
CA TYR A 89 2.11 15.27 3.48
C TYR A 89 2.08 14.20 4.56
N LYS A 90 0.89 13.95 5.10
CA LYS A 90 0.62 12.84 6.01
C LYS A 90 -0.54 12.01 5.50
N ILE A 91 -0.33 10.71 5.41
CA ILE A 91 -1.39 9.71 5.20
C ILE A 91 -1.69 9.10 6.56
N GLU A 92 -2.94 9.22 7.01
CA GLU A 92 -3.46 8.54 8.21
C GLU A 92 -4.37 7.40 7.76
N LEU A 93 -3.98 6.17 8.08
CA LEU A 93 -4.74 4.95 7.80
C LEU A 93 -5.46 4.51 9.08
N ASP A 94 -6.78 4.46 9.07
CA ASP A 94 -7.58 4.02 10.23
C ASP A 94 -7.56 2.49 10.36
N THR A 95 -6.41 1.98 10.80
CA THR A 95 -6.16 0.56 11.05
C THR A 95 -7.01 0.03 12.21
N ALA A 96 -7.36 0.88 13.18
CA ALA A 96 -8.15 0.44 14.32
C ALA A 96 -9.57 0.05 13.88
N SER A 97 -10.25 0.93 13.13
CA SER A 97 -11.59 0.64 12.60
C SER A 97 -11.58 -0.58 11.68
N TYR A 98 -10.53 -0.74 10.87
CA TYR A 98 -10.36 -1.92 10.02
C TYR A 98 -10.33 -3.23 10.83
N TRP A 99 -9.46 -3.32 11.85
CA TRP A 99 -9.34 -4.54 12.66
C TRP A 99 -10.55 -4.79 13.56
N ASN A 100 -11.14 -3.73 14.14
CA ASN A 100 -12.33 -3.84 14.99
C ASN A 100 -13.52 -4.41 14.21
N ARG A 101 -13.70 -4.03 12.94
CA ARG A 101 -14.74 -4.58 12.06
C ARG A 101 -14.57 -6.07 11.80
N LEU A 102 -13.34 -6.57 11.88
CA LEU A 102 -13.00 -8.00 11.76
C LEU A 102 -13.04 -8.74 13.12
N GLY A 103 -13.45 -8.06 14.20
CA GLY A 103 -13.52 -8.65 15.54
C GLY A 103 -12.16 -8.84 16.21
N LEU A 104 -11.11 -8.19 15.71
CA LEU A 104 -9.76 -8.24 16.29
C LEU A 104 -9.51 -6.97 17.09
N ASN A 105 -8.73 -7.10 18.18
CA ASN A 105 -8.31 -5.97 19.01
C ASN A 105 -6.92 -5.49 18.56
N PRO A 106 -6.82 -4.36 17.85
CA PRO A 106 -5.55 -3.84 17.36
C PRO A 106 -4.81 -3.03 18.44
N PHE A 107 -3.49 -3.04 18.36
CA PHE A 107 -2.63 -2.20 19.19
C PHE A 107 -2.63 -0.73 18.74
N HIS A 108 -2.46 -0.50 17.45
CA HIS A 108 -2.33 0.83 16.87
C HIS A 108 -3.71 1.47 16.64
N ARG A 109 -3.85 2.76 16.99
CA ARG A 109 -5.06 3.54 16.73
C ARG A 109 -5.23 3.91 15.25
N HIS A 110 -4.11 4.16 14.58
CA HIS A 110 -3.97 4.38 13.15
C HIS A 110 -2.50 4.12 12.79
N ALA A 111 -2.20 4.02 11.50
CA ALA A 111 -0.84 4.06 10.98
C ALA A 111 -0.66 5.38 10.23
N ASP A 112 0.42 6.11 10.53
CA ASP A 112 0.74 7.37 9.86
C ASP A 112 1.97 7.19 8.96
N VAL A 113 1.89 7.76 7.75
CA VAL A 113 3.02 7.87 6.83
C VAL A 113 3.22 9.35 6.52
N VAL A 114 4.31 9.93 7.01
CA VAL A 114 4.64 11.35 6.84
C VAL A 114 5.85 11.48 5.92
N PHE A 115 5.77 12.30 4.88
CA PHE A 115 6.83 12.42 3.88
C PHE A 115 6.84 13.80 3.21
N SER A 116 8.01 14.19 2.68
CA SER A 116 8.15 15.34 1.78
C SER A 116 7.90 14.89 0.35
N ALA A 117 7.17 15.70 -0.41
CA ALA A 117 6.84 15.44 -1.81
C ALA A 117 7.33 16.59 -2.71
N ASN A 118 7.83 16.20 -3.88
CA ASN A 118 8.07 17.06 -5.05
C ASN A 118 9.03 18.24 -4.83
N ASP A 119 9.99 18.09 -3.91
CA ASP A 119 11.08 19.05 -3.69
C ASP A 119 12.07 19.11 -4.88
N ALA A 120 12.31 17.96 -5.52
CA ALA A 120 13.20 17.79 -6.67
C ALA A 120 12.44 17.47 -7.97
N GLY A 121 11.27 18.08 -8.18
CA GLY A 121 10.41 17.86 -9.35
C GLY A 121 9.25 16.90 -9.09
N TYR A 122 8.29 16.88 -10.02
CA TYR A 122 7.08 16.08 -9.90
C TYR A 122 7.40 14.57 -10.01
N ARG A 123 6.93 13.79 -9.05
CA ARG A 123 7.13 12.33 -9.00
C ARG A 123 5.81 11.61 -8.72
N HIS A 124 5.75 10.33 -9.08
CA HIS A 124 4.69 9.43 -8.66
C HIS A 124 5.10 8.67 -7.41
N TYR A 125 4.19 8.54 -6.45
CA TYR A 125 4.43 7.88 -5.16
C TYR A 125 3.47 6.72 -5.00
N SER A 126 3.99 5.54 -4.71
CA SER A 126 3.21 4.35 -4.38
C SER A 126 3.55 3.90 -2.97
N ILE A 127 2.61 4.12 -2.04
CA ILE A 127 2.76 3.77 -0.63
C ILE A 127 2.17 2.38 -0.40
N ASN A 128 3.00 1.44 0.01
CA ASN A 128 2.61 0.08 0.34
C ASN A 128 2.58 -0.08 1.86
N VAL A 129 1.53 -0.71 2.38
CA VAL A 129 1.34 -0.95 3.81
C VAL A 129 0.96 -2.42 4.04
N LEU A 130 1.65 -3.10 4.94
CA LEU A 130 1.31 -4.45 5.39
C LEU A 130 0.85 -4.39 6.84
N LEU A 131 -0.38 -4.84 7.10
CA LEU A 131 -1.03 -4.73 8.40
C LEU A 131 -1.05 -6.06 9.14
N SER A 132 -0.71 -6.00 10.42
CA SER A 132 -1.06 -6.95 11.48
C SER A 132 -1.77 -6.22 12.63
N PRO A 133 -2.50 -6.90 13.53
CA PRO A 133 -3.17 -6.21 14.64
C PRO A 133 -2.20 -5.49 15.58
N PHE A 134 -0.97 -6.02 15.76
CA PHE A 134 0.05 -5.49 16.67
C PHE A 134 1.30 -4.93 15.96
N SER A 135 1.29 -4.85 14.64
CA SER A 135 2.43 -4.37 13.85
C SER A 135 1.94 -3.86 12.50
N TYR A 136 2.63 -2.91 11.90
CA TYR A 136 2.50 -2.63 10.49
C TYR A 136 3.88 -2.30 9.92
N SER A 137 4.05 -2.53 8.62
CA SER A 137 5.18 -1.99 7.88
C SER A 137 4.67 -1.10 6.77
N THR A 138 5.46 -0.07 6.45
CA THR A 138 5.19 0.82 5.33
C THR A 138 6.46 0.97 4.48
N THR A 139 6.27 0.99 3.17
CA THR A 139 7.33 1.19 2.17
C THR A 139 6.82 2.14 1.10
N ALA A 140 7.68 3.01 0.59
CA ALA A 140 7.38 3.85 -0.55
C ALA A 140 8.17 3.40 -1.78
N VAL A 141 7.49 3.36 -2.93
CA VAL A 141 8.13 3.31 -4.25
C VAL A 141 7.90 4.67 -4.90
N VAL A 142 8.97 5.33 -5.32
CA VAL A 142 8.91 6.69 -5.86
C VAL A 142 9.54 6.68 -7.25
N SER A 143 8.86 7.26 -8.23
CA SER A 143 9.40 7.37 -9.59
C SER A 143 10.55 8.36 -9.67
N GLU A 144 11.30 8.29 -10.76
CA GLU A 144 12.14 9.41 -11.18
C GLU A 144 11.29 10.67 -11.44
N PRO A 145 11.88 11.88 -11.35
CA PRO A 145 11.18 13.10 -11.70
C PRO A 145 10.68 13.04 -13.14
N VAL A 146 9.45 13.48 -13.35
CA VAL A 146 8.94 13.77 -14.69
C VAL A 146 9.34 15.20 -15.02
N GLU A 147 10.17 15.38 -16.05
CA GLU A 147 10.49 16.69 -16.62
C GLU A 147 9.24 17.43 -17.14
#